data_AF-A0A1F8RK33-F1
#
_entry.id   AF-A0A1F8RK33-F1
#
_cell.length_a   1.000
_cell.length_b   1.000
_cell.length_c   1.000
_cell.angle_alpha   90.00
_cell.angle_beta   90.00
_cell.angle_gamma   90.00
#
_symmetry.space_group_name_H-M   'P 1'
#
loop_
_entity.id
_entity.type
_entity.pdbx_description
1 polymer ?
#
loop_
_entity_poly.entity_id
_entity_poly.type
_entity_poly.pdbx_seq_one_letter_code
_entity_poly.pdbx_strand_id
1 'polypeptide(L)'
;MATQADRITAPAPSWGWFLQAITGLALVVLLAVHMVAQHFVAAHGLRDYAEVVAYLRNPLVTAIELLFLVTVTTHALLGVRAIVFDFGLSDPAEKRVTWALWGVGVLTVGYGVWLTWTIIR
;
A
#
# COMPACT_ATOMS: atom_id res chain seq x y z
N MET A 1 10.10 36.25 12.68
CA MET A 1 11.24 35.47 12.14
C MET A 1 11.59 34.41 13.16
N ALA A 2 11.31 33.13 12.89
CA ALA A 2 11.70 32.04 13.80
C ALA A 2 13.23 31.92 13.85
N THR A 3 13.78 31.74 15.05
CA THR A 3 15.23 31.68 15.25
C THR A 3 15.78 30.33 14.79
N GLN A 4 17.07 30.22 14.47
CA GLN A 4 17.68 28.95 14.06
C GLN A 4 17.58 27.85 15.15
N ALA A 5 17.41 28.25 16.41
CA ALA A 5 17.13 27.35 17.53
C ALA A 5 15.74 26.68 17.44
N ASP A 6 14.73 27.38 16.90
CA ASP A 6 13.37 26.83 16.72
C ASP A 6 13.30 25.74 15.64
N ARG A 7 14.31 25.64 14.76
CA ARG A 7 14.38 24.57 13.74
C ARG A 7 14.92 23.24 14.28
N ILE A 8 15.61 23.25 15.43
CA ILE A 8 16.20 22.05 16.04
C ILE A 8 15.14 21.24 16.82
N THR A 9 14.00 21.86 17.15
CA THR A 9 12.89 21.26 17.91
C THR A 9 11.75 20.77 17.02
N ALA A 10 12.04 20.36 15.78
CA ALA A 10 11.02 19.80 14.90
C ALA A 10 10.30 18.63 15.61
N PRO A 11 8.96 18.61 15.63
CA PRO A 11 8.23 17.54 16.30
C PRO A 11 8.62 16.18 15.72
N ALA A 12 8.67 15.17 16.59
CA ALA A 12 9.02 13.82 16.19
C ALA A 12 8.12 13.35 15.02
N PRO A 13 8.67 12.56 14.07
CA PRO A 13 7.89 12.09 12.93
C PRO A 13 6.63 11.36 13.39
N SER A 14 5.50 11.68 12.77
CA SER A 14 4.24 10.99 13.08
C SER A 14 4.33 9.51 12.70
N TRP A 15 3.53 8.67 13.36
CA TRP A 15 3.41 7.26 13.02
C TRP A 15 2.99 7.04 11.55
N GLY A 16 2.10 7.90 11.03
CA GLY A 16 1.67 7.84 9.63
C GLY A 16 2.82 8.08 8.65
N TRP A 17 3.71 9.04 8.93
CA TRP A 17 4.91 9.27 8.12
C TRP A 17 5.85 8.06 8.13
N PHE A 18 6.10 7.50 9.31
CA PHE A 18 6.99 6.34 9.47
C PHE A 18 6.49 5.12 8.68
N LEU A 19 5.18 4.83 8.79
CA LEU A 19 4.55 3.77 8.00
C LEU A 19 4.63 4.04 6.50
N GLN A 20 4.40 5.28 6.06
CA GLN A 20 4.48 5.64 4.65
C GLN A 20 5.90 5.46 4.09
N ALA A 21 6.93 5.82 4.86
CA ALA A 21 8.33 5.66 4.48
C ALA A 21 8.72 4.18 4.36
N ILE A 22 8.37 3.37 5.37
CA ILE A 22 8.67 1.92 5.35
C ILE A 22 7.94 1.22 4.22
N THR A 23 6.66 1.49 4.04
CA THR A 23 5.88 0.90 2.95
C THR A 23 6.42 1.36 1.59
N GLY A 24 6.87 2.61 1.45
CA GLY A 24 7.51 3.10 0.22
C GLY A 24 8.78 2.33 -0.11
N LEU A 25 9.64 2.09 0.88
CA LEU A 25 10.85 1.27 0.69
C LEU A 25 10.49 -0.18 0.34
N ALA A 26 9.51 -0.77 1.04
CA ALA A 26 9.03 -2.11 0.74
C ALA A 26 8.46 -2.23 -0.68
N LEU A 27 7.77 -1.19 -1.17
CA LEU A 27 7.24 -1.16 -2.53
C LEU A 27 8.32 -1.20 -3.60
N VAL A 28 9.49 -0.59 -3.39
CA VAL A 28 10.60 -0.69 -4.36
C VAL A 28 10.94 -2.16 -4.64
N VAL A 29 10.97 -2.98 -3.59
CA VAL A 29 11.28 -4.41 -3.71
C VAL A 29 10.07 -5.20 -4.21
N LEU A 30 8.91 -5.05 -3.57
CA LEU A 30 7.72 -5.84 -3.87
C LEU A 30 7.20 -5.59 -5.29
N LEU A 31 7.14 -4.33 -5.71
CA LEU A 31 6.74 -3.96 -7.07
C LEU A 31 7.74 -4.49 -8.10
N ALA A 32 9.05 -4.39 -7.82
CA ALA A 32 10.06 -4.91 -8.73
C ALA A 32 9.95 -6.44 -8.89
N VAL A 33 9.79 -7.18 -7.79
CA VAL A 33 9.59 -8.63 -7.82
C VAL A 33 8.33 -8.99 -8.59
N HIS A 34 7.21 -8.32 -8.33
CA HIS A 34 5.95 -8.51 -9.04
C HIS A 34 6.11 -8.27 -10.55
N MET A 35 6.69 -7.12 -10.93
CA MET A 35 6.91 -6.76 -12.33
C MET A 35 7.81 -7.79 -13.04
N VAL A 36 8.95 -8.13 -12.44
CA VAL A 36 9.90 -9.09 -13.02
C VAL A 36 9.29 -10.48 -13.12
N ALA A 37 8.73 -11.01 -12.04
CA ALA A 37 8.20 -12.37 -12.00
C ALA A 37 7.03 -12.56 -12.97
N GLN A 38 6.06 -11.65 -12.95
CA GLN A 38 4.82 -11.82 -13.72
C GLN A 38 4.93 -11.37 -15.17
N HIS A 39 5.82 -10.43 -15.51
CA HIS A 39 5.92 -9.90 -16.87
C HIS A 39 7.17 -10.32 -17.65
N PHE A 40 8.24 -10.74 -16.97
CA PHE A 40 9.52 -11.05 -17.62
C PHE A 40 10.01 -12.49 -17.40
N VAL A 41 9.72 -13.11 -16.25
CA VAL A 41 10.09 -14.51 -15.98
C VAL A 41 9.04 -15.47 -16.53
N ALA A 42 7.76 -15.15 -16.40
CA ALA A 42 6.71 -15.86 -17.12
C ALA A 42 6.94 -15.67 -18.64
N ALA A 43 7.05 -16.77 -19.39
CA ALA A 43 7.56 -16.80 -20.77
C ALA A 43 6.89 -15.80 -21.73
N HIS A 44 5.63 -15.43 -21.47
CA HIS A 44 4.86 -14.44 -22.24
C HIS A 44 4.20 -13.36 -21.37
N GLY A 45 4.61 -13.27 -20.11
CA GLY A 45 3.86 -12.64 -19.03
C GLY A 45 2.62 -13.45 -18.64
N LEU A 46 2.12 -13.28 -17.42
CA LEU A 46 0.81 -13.83 -17.04
C LEU A 46 -0.29 -13.04 -17.76
N ARG A 47 -0.97 -13.67 -18.72
CA ARG A 47 -1.92 -12.99 -19.61
C ARG A 47 -3.33 -13.56 -19.59
N ASP A 48 -3.48 -14.79 -19.10
CA ASP A 48 -4.80 -15.40 -18.94
C ASP A 48 -5.10 -15.85 -17.51
N TYR A 49 -6.37 -16.18 -17.28
CA TYR A 49 -6.87 -16.60 -15.97
C TYR A 49 -6.18 -17.86 -15.45
N ALA A 50 -5.94 -18.85 -16.31
CA ALA A 50 -5.38 -20.13 -15.90
C ALA A 50 -3.92 -19.98 -15.46
N GLU A 51 -3.14 -19.15 -16.17
CA GLU A 51 -1.78 -18.79 -15.80
C GLU A 51 -1.72 -18.07 -14.45
N VAL A 52 -2.61 -17.09 -14.21
CA VAL A 52 -2.68 -16.37 -12.93
C VAL A 52 -3.03 -17.31 -11.78
N VAL A 53 -4.03 -18.19 -11.96
CA VAL A 53 -4.40 -19.17 -10.93
C VAL A 53 -3.26 -20.15 -10.66
N ALA A 54 -2.59 -20.65 -11.71
CA ALA A 54 -1.44 -21.54 -11.55
C ALA A 54 -0.28 -20.86 -10.78
N TYR A 55 -0.02 -19.59 -11.07
CA TYR A 55 0.97 -18.78 -10.36
C TYR A 55 0.62 -18.59 -8.88
N LEU A 56 -0.63 -18.19 -8.59
CA LEU A 56 -1.09 -17.94 -7.21
C LEU A 56 -1.23 -19.24 -6.39
N ARG A 57 -1.38 -20.41 -7.01
CA ARG A 57 -1.39 -21.70 -6.29
C ARG A 57 -0.07 -22.01 -5.57
N ASN A 58 1.02 -21.33 -5.90
CA ASN A 58 2.23 -21.37 -5.08
C ASN A 58 1.99 -20.56 -3.78
N PRO A 59 2.07 -21.17 -2.60
CA PRO A 59 1.75 -20.49 -1.33
C PRO A 59 2.70 -19.34 -1.02
N LEU A 60 3.98 -19.42 -1.43
CA LEU A 60 4.93 -18.32 -1.26
C LEU A 60 4.56 -17.13 -2.13
N VAL A 61 4.16 -17.38 -3.38
CA VAL A 61 3.69 -16.33 -4.29
C VAL A 61 2.45 -15.66 -3.73
N THR A 62 1.44 -16.43 -3.30
CA THR A 62 0.24 -15.85 -2.67
C THR A 62 0.60 -15.00 -1.45
N ALA A 63 1.52 -15.47 -0.59
CA ALA A 63 1.95 -14.68 0.57
C ALA A 63 2.61 -13.35 0.17
N ILE A 64 3.46 -13.35 -0.86
CA ILE A 64 4.13 -12.15 -1.38
C ILE A 64 3.12 -11.18 -2.00
N GLU A 65 2.19 -11.68 -2.83
CA GLU A 65 1.16 -10.85 -3.48
C GLU A 65 0.18 -10.24 -2.46
N LEU A 66 -0.19 -10.98 -1.42
CA LEU A 66 -1.01 -10.45 -0.33
C LEU A 66 -0.25 -9.41 0.52
N LEU A 67 1.04 -9.64 0.79
CA LEU A 67 1.90 -8.64 1.43
C LEU A 67 2.01 -7.37 0.59
N PHE A 68 2.17 -7.53 -0.72
CA PHE A 68 2.22 -6.43 -1.67
C PHE A 68 0.90 -5.65 -1.69
N LEU A 69 -0.24 -6.33 -1.75
CA LEU A 69 -1.58 -5.72 -1.65
C LEU A 69 -1.74 -4.85 -0.40
N VAL A 70 -1.37 -5.36 0.78
CA VAL A 70 -1.48 -4.60 2.04
C VAL A 70 -0.53 -3.40 2.03
N THR A 71 0.69 -3.60 1.54
CA THR A 71 1.74 -2.57 1.53
C THR A 71 1.38 -1.43 0.57
N VAL A 72 0.97 -1.73 -0.66
CA VAL A 72 0.61 -0.72 -1.66
C VAL A 72 -0.63 0.07 -1.25
N THR A 73 -1.64 -0.62 -0.70
CA THR A 73 -2.86 0.02 -0.21
C THR A 73 -2.56 0.97 0.94
N THR A 74 -1.74 0.53 1.90
CA THR A 74 -1.34 1.36 3.05
C THR A 74 -0.56 2.59 2.59
N HIS A 75 0.44 2.41 1.72
CA HIS A 75 1.27 3.49 1.20
C HIS A 75 0.42 4.54 0.45
N ALA A 76 -0.43 4.08 -0.47
CA ALA A 76 -1.26 4.93 -1.29
C ALA A 76 -2.23 5.77 -0.43
N LEU A 77 -2.91 5.15 0.53
CA LEU A 77 -3.90 5.84 1.36
C LEU A 77 -3.27 6.81 2.35
N LEU A 78 -2.08 6.51 2.89
CA LEU A 78 -1.32 7.47 3.71
C LEU A 78 -0.84 8.66 2.88
N GLY A 79 -0.39 8.43 1.64
CA GLY A 79 -0.02 9.49 0.71
C GLY A 79 -1.20 10.39 0.32
N VAL A 80 -2.35 9.78 -0.02
CA VAL A 80 -3.59 10.53 -0.30
C VAL A 80 -4.01 11.34 0.93
N ARG A 81 -3.95 10.76 2.13
CA ARG A 81 -4.25 11.49 3.37
C ARG A 81 -3.37 12.71 3.54
N ALA A 82 -2.06 12.58 3.32
CA ALA A 82 -1.12 13.69 3.43
C ALA A 82 -1.47 14.81 2.44
N ILE A 83 -1.66 14.48 1.16
CA ILE A 83 -2.06 15.46 0.12
C ILE A 83 -3.38 16.16 0.48
N VAL A 84 -4.37 15.42 1.00
CA VAL A 84 -5.66 15.99 1.39
C VAL A 84 -5.53 16.95 2.57
N PHE A 85 -4.64 16.66 3.52
CA PHE A 85 -4.45 17.50 4.71
C PHE A 85 -3.70 18.79 4.38
N ASP A 86 -2.87 18.79 3.32
CA ASP A 86 -2.18 19.99 2.83
C ASP A 86 -3.15 21.10 2.34
N PHE A 87 -4.43 20.79 2.12
CA PHE A 87 -5.46 21.79 1.82
C PHE A 87 -6.00 22.56 3.03
N GLY A 88 -5.51 22.28 4.25
CA GLY A 88 -5.87 23.03 5.45
C GLY A 88 -7.31 22.75 5.93
N LEU A 89 -7.68 21.47 5.97
CA LEU A 89 -8.98 21.04 6.47
C LEU A 89 -9.14 21.31 7.97
N SER A 90 -10.39 21.38 8.45
CA SER A 90 -10.68 21.44 9.88
C SER A 90 -10.51 20.08 10.56
N ASP A 91 -10.18 20.03 11.85
CA ASP A 91 -9.98 18.79 12.61
C ASP A 91 -11.14 17.76 12.44
N PRO A 92 -12.42 18.16 12.46
CA PRO A 92 -13.52 17.21 12.22
C PRO A 92 -13.50 16.64 10.79
N ALA A 93 -13.10 17.44 9.80
CA ALA A 93 -12.99 16.99 8.42
C ALA A 93 -11.80 16.04 8.24
N GLU A 94 -10.64 16.36 8.82
CA GLU A 94 -9.46 15.47 8.84
C GLU A 94 -9.78 14.11 9.46
N LYS A 95 -10.52 14.09 10.57
CA LYS A 95 -10.97 12.85 11.22
C LYS A 95 -11.89 12.04 10.31
N ARG A 96 -12.84 12.68 9.63
CA ARG A 96 -13.75 12.01 8.68
C ARG A 96 -12.98 11.42 7.50
N VAL A 97 -12.05 12.18 6.92
CA VAL A 97 -11.18 11.71 5.82
C VAL A 97 -10.37 10.50 6.27
N THR A 98 -9.77 10.56 7.47
CA THR A 98 -8.99 9.43 8.01
C THR A 98 -9.83 8.16 8.12
N TRP A 99 -11.05 8.25 8.67
CA TRP A 99 -11.95 7.09 8.77
C TRP A 99 -12.43 6.59 7.41
N ALA A 100 -12.71 7.49 6.47
CA ALA A 100 -13.12 7.12 5.12
C ALA A 100 -11.99 6.35 4.40
N LEU A 101 -10.76 6.87 4.44
CA LEU A 101 -9.59 6.22 3.85
C LEU A 101 -9.31 4.87 4.53
N TRP A 102 -9.41 4.78 5.85
CA TRP A 102 -9.27 3.51 6.55
C TRP A 102 -10.30 2.48 6.09
N GLY A 103 -11.58 2.88 5.96
CA GLY A 103 -12.64 2.04 5.44
C GLY A 103 -12.36 1.55 4.01
N VAL A 104 -11.91 2.44 3.12
CA VAL A 104 -11.47 2.08 1.77
C VAL A 104 -10.34 1.05 1.80
N GLY A 105 -9.36 1.24 2.69
CA GLY A 105 -8.24 0.31 2.85
C GLY A 105 -8.70 -1.09 3.28
N VAL A 106 -9.56 -1.16 4.30
CA VAL A 106 -10.12 -2.43 4.77
C VAL A 106 -10.93 -3.14 3.68
N LEU A 107 -11.77 -2.40 2.95
CA LEU A 107 -12.56 -2.97 1.85
C LEU A 107 -11.65 -3.47 0.73
N THR A 108 -10.63 -2.71 0.35
CA THR A 108 -9.68 -3.09 -0.72
C THR A 108 -8.90 -4.34 -0.36
N VAL A 109 -8.31 -4.39 0.84
CA VAL A 109 -7.55 -5.55 1.30
C VAL A 109 -8.47 -6.75 1.50
N GLY A 110 -9.62 -6.57 2.15
CA GLY A 110 -10.59 -7.64 2.38
C GLY A 110 -11.12 -8.25 1.09
N TYR A 111 -11.46 -7.41 0.10
CA TYR A 111 -11.87 -7.86 -1.22
C TYR A 111 -10.75 -8.61 -1.94
N GLY A 112 -9.52 -8.09 -1.94
CA GLY A 112 -8.38 -8.75 -2.58
C GLY A 112 -8.05 -10.11 -1.95
N VAL A 113 -8.04 -10.21 -0.61
CA VAL A 113 -7.85 -11.48 0.11
C VAL A 113 -8.97 -12.47 -0.23
N TRP A 114 -10.23 -12.03 -0.19
CA TRP A 114 -11.37 -12.88 -0.51
C TRP A 114 -11.33 -13.37 -1.96
N LEU A 115 -11.00 -12.49 -2.91
CA LEU A 115 -10.90 -12.83 -4.32
C LEU A 115 -9.80 -13.86 -4.55
N THR A 116 -8.59 -13.61 -4.03
CA THR A 116 -7.45 -14.53 -4.14
C THR A 116 -7.81 -15.90 -3.57
N TRP A 117 -8.40 -15.96 -2.38
CA TRP A 117 -8.86 -17.23 -1.80
C TRP A 117 -9.90 -17.95 -2.66
N THR A 118 -10.84 -17.19 -3.24
CA THR A 118 -11.94 -17.73 -4.04
C THR A 118 -11.48 -18.33 -5.36
N ILE A 119 -10.42 -17.82 -5.97
CA ILE A 119 -9.91 -18.28 -7.27
C ILE A 119 -8.87 -19.41 -7.17
N ILE A 120 -8.15 -19.52 -6.04
CA ILE A 120 -7.11 -20.56 -5.87
C ILE A 120 -7.65 -21.88 -5.31
N ARG A 121 -8.83 -21.85 -4.67
CA ARG A 121 -9.51 -23.03 -4.13
C ARG A 121 -10.02 -23.99 -5.21
#